data_AF-A0A2E8JFF4-F1
#
_entry.id   AF-A0A2E8JFF4-F1
#
_cell.length_a   1.000
_cell.length_b   1.000
_cell.length_c   1.000
_cell.angle_alpha   90.00
_cell.angle_beta   90.00
_cell.angle_gamma   90.00
#
_symmetry.space_group_name_H-M   'P 1'
#
loop_
_entity.id
_entity.type
_entity.pdbx_description
1 polymer ?
#
loop_
_entity_poly.entity_id
_entity_poly.type
_entity_poly.pdbx_seq_one_letter_code
_entity_poly.pdbx_strand_id
1 'polypeptide(L)'
;MRAFIIALLMLVNTAPVTAEEVVLGMSHDEVAITATFDGSEILVFGAIKRETKISPVPLQVIVAVSGPSEPLLVRRKERKFGIWVNTDTVEVDLAPSFYAIATSAPWDQVVTDTEDLR
;
A
#
# COMPACT_ATOMS: atom_id res chain seq x y z
N MET A 1 -59.50 19.08 21.83
CA MET A 1 -59.42 18.93 20.36
C MET A 1 -58.12 19.45 19.75
N ARG A 2 -57.65 20.67 20.06
CA ARG A 2 -56.44 21.24 19.45
C ARG A 2 -55.14 20.44 19.68
N ALA A 3 -54.95 19.90 20.90
CA ALA A 3 -53.78 19.08 21.22
C ALA A 3 -53.72 17.75 20.44
N PHE A 4 -54.89 17.18 20.11
CA PHE A 4 -54.97 15.94 19.33
C PHE A 4 -54.59 16.15 17.86
N ILE A 5 -54.92 17.33 17.32
CA ILE A 5 -54.55 17.73 15.96
C ILE A 5 -53.03 17.94 15.85
N ILE A 6 -52.41 18.52 16.87
CA ILE A 6 -50.95 18.74 16.89
C ILE A 6 -50.20 17.41 16.97
N ALA A 7 -50.68 16.47 17.80
CA ALA A 7 -50.10 15.13 17.90
C ALA A 7 -50.23 14.34 16.58
N LEU A 8 -51.36 14.48 15.89
CA LEU A 8 -51.57 13.86 14.59
C LEU A 8 -50.68 14.48 13.50
N LEU A 9 -50.44 15.80 13.54
CA LEU A 9 -49.57 16.49 12.59
C LEU A 9 -48.08 16.10 12.74
N MET A 10 -47.63 15.80 13.95
CA MET A 10 -46.25 15.36 14.20
C MET A 10 -45.98 13.93 13.71
N LEU A 11 -47.00 13.07 13.70
CA LEU A 11 -46.87 11.69 13.22
C LEU A 11 -46.71 11.59 11.69
N VAL A 12 -47.14 12.63 10.95
CA VAL A 12 -47.07 12.67 9.48
C VAL A 12 -45.69 13.14 8.98
N ASN A 13 -44.85 13.74 9.83
CA ASN A 13 -43.54 14.27 9.43
C ASN A 13 -42.37 13.29 9.59
N THR A 14 -42.62 12.02 9.91
CA THR A 14 -41.57 10.99 9.88
C THR A 14 -41.38 10.48 8.45
N ALA A 15 -40.92 11.36 7.56
CA ALA A 15 -40.36 10.90 6.29
C ALA A 15 -39.11 10.07 6.61
N PRO A 16 -38.92 8.88 6.02
CA PRO A 16 -37.66 8.18 6.16
C PRO A 16 -36.56 9.07 5.58
N VAL A 17 -35.58 9.44 6.42
CA VAL A 17 -34.29 9.91 5.91
C VAL A 17 -33.68 8.70 5.22
N THR A 18 -33.81 8.64 3.90
CA THR A 18 -32.93 7.82 3.08
C THR A 18 -31.55 8.45 3.18
N ALA A 19 -30.75 7.97 4.12
CA ALA A 19 -29.32 8.13 4.02
C ALA A 19 -28.90 7.48 2.70
N GLU A 20 -28.31 8.24 1.80
CA GLU A 20 -27.66 7.68 0.62
C GLU A 20 -26.52 6.80 1.14
N GLU A 21 -26.71 5.48 1.07
CA GLU A 21 -25.63 4.55 1.26
C GLU A 21 -24.83 4.52 -0.05
N VAL A 22 -23.59 4.98 0.03
CA VAL A 22 -22.61 4.86 -1.06
C VAL A 22 -22.29 3.37 -1.21
N VAL A 23 -23.11 2.69 -2.02
CA VAL A 23 -22.87 1.30 -2.38
C VAL A 23 -21.81 1.28 -3.47
N LEU A 24 -20.58 1.02 -3.01
CA LEU A 24 -19.44 0.53 -3.78
C LEU A 24 -18.87 1.53 -4.81
N GLY A 25 -18.01 2.41 -4.33
CA GLY A 25 -16.80 2.69 -5.10
C GLY A 25 -15.94 1.43 -5.12
N MET A 26 -15.72 0.81 -6.28
CA MET A 26 -14.51 0.01 -6.49
C MET A 26 -13.39 1.04 -6.74
N SER A 27 -12.46 1.38 -5.84
CA SER A 27 -11.79 0.73 -4.70
C SER A 27 -11.02 -0.53 -5.05
N HIS A 28 -10.25 -0.52 -6.13
CA HIS A 28 -9.05 -1.37 -6.15
C HIS A 28 -7.84 -0.47 -6.28
N ASP A 29 -7.23 -0.14 -5.13
CA ASP A 29 -5.84 0.31 -5.05
C ASP A 29 -4.88 -0.89 -5.24
N GLU A 30 -5.41 -2.11 -5.24
CA GLU A 30 -4.65 -3.35 -5.30
C GLU A 30 -5.17 -4.24 -6.43
N VAL A 31 -4.36 -4.41 -7.47
CA VAL A 31 -4.59 -5.42 -8.51
C VAL A 31 -3.82 -6.66 -8.09
N ALA A 32 -4.55 -7.71 -7.70
CA ALA A 32 -3.93 -9.00 -7.40
C ALA A 32 -3.30 -9.58 -8.68
N ILE A 33 -1.96 -9.57 -8.74
CA ILE A 33 -1.19 -10.22 -9.80
C ILE A 33 -0.98 -11.67 -9.41
N THR A 34 -1.63 -12.60 -10.11
CA THR A 34 -1.40 -14.04 -9.91
C THR A 34 -0.06 -14.43 -10.55
N ALA A 35 1.02 -14.42 -9.77
CA ALA A 35 2.30 -15.01 -10.17
C ALA A 35 2.41 -16.44 -9.64
N THR A 36 2.61 -17.42 -10.52
CA THR A 36 3.03 -18.78 -10.14
C THR A 36 4.56 -18.80 -10.05
N PHE A 37 5.12 -19.05 -8.87
CA PHE A 37 6.58 -19.08 -8.61
C PHE A 37 7.07 -20.50 -8.31
N ASP A 38 8.08 -20.96 -9.04
CA ASP A 38 8.69 -22.29 -8.89
C ASP A 38 10.18 -22.26 -8.48
N GLY A 39 10.76 -21.08 -8.22
CA GLY A 39 12.04 -20.97 -7.50
C GLY A 39 13.25 -20.40 -8.26
N SER A 40 13.11 -19.80 -9.45
CA SER A 40 14.28 -19.19 -10.13
C SER A 40 14.08 -17.78 -10.66
N GLU A 41 12.89 -17.43 -11.15
CA GLU A 41 12.60 -16.11 -11.74
C GLU A 41 11.18 -15.65 -11.36
N ILE A 42 10.99 -14.34 -11.16
CA ILE A 42 9.67 -13.72 -10.93
C ILE A 42 9.34 -12.86 -12.15
N LEU A 43 8.32 -13.24 -12.91
CA LEU A 43 7.79 -12.45 -14.02
C LEU A 43 6.50 -11.74 -13.60
N VAL A 44 6.53 -10.41 -13.60
CA VAL A 44 5.38 -9.56 -13.27
C VAL A 44 4.86 -8.91 -14.55
N PHE A 45 3.56 -9.09 -14.84
CA PHE A 45 2.89 -8.45 -15.97
C PHE A 45 1.56 -7.83 -15.52
N GLY A 46 1.20 -6.72 -16.15
CA GLY A 46 -0.03 -5.98 -15.85
C GLY A 46 -0.39 -5.03 -16.98
N ALA A 47 -1.63 -4.56 -16.98
CA ALA A 47 -2.13 -3.59 -17.95
C ALA A 47 -2.97 -2.51 -17.26
N ILE A 48 -2.84 -1.28 -17.73
CA ILE A 48 -3.58 -0.14 -17.19
C ILE A 48 -4.75 0.15 -18.13
N LYS A 49 -5.96 -0.20 -17.70
CA LYS A 49 -7.19 0.19 -18.41
C LYS A 49 -7.56 1.63 -18.01
N ARG A 50 -7.86 2.47 -18.99
CA ARG A 50 -8.33 3.85 -18.77
C ARG A 50 -9.63 4.10 -19.53
N GLU A 51 -10.63 4.60 -18.80
CA GLU A 51 -11.91 5.05 -19.36
C GLU A 51 -11.91 6.57 -19.64
N THR A 52 -10.88 7.28 -19.18
CA THR A 52 -10.72 8.73 -19.31
C THR A 52 -9.51 9.10 -20.17
N LYS A 53 -9.45 10.36 -20.60
CA LYS A 53 -8.35 10.90 -21.42
C LYS A 53 -7.01 10.69 -20.70
N ILE A 54 -6.00 10.27 -21.46
CA ILE A 54 -4.63 10.11 -20.98
C ILE A 54 -4.11 11.45 -20.46
N SER A 55 -3.73 11.49 -19.18
CA SER A 55 -3.00 12.60 -18.58
C SER A 55 -1.67 12.82 -19.31
N PRO A 56 -1.21 14.07 -19.49
CA PRO A 56 0.13 14.35 -20.01
C PRO A 56 1.24 13.95 -19.03
N VAL A 57 0.92 13.78 -17.75
CA VAL A 57 1.87 13.27 -16.75
C VAL A 57 1.95 11.74 -16.90
N PRO A 58 3.15 11.17 -17.11
CA PRO A 58 3.33 9.73 -17.23
C PRO A 58 3.01 9.06 -15.89
N LEU A 59 2.26 7.96 -15.96
CA LEU A 59 2.03 7.10 -14.80
C LEU A 59 3.27 6.25 -14.55
N GLN A 60 3.71 6.21 -13.29
CA GLN A 60 4.87 5.43 -12.86
C GLN A 60 4.43 4.21 -12.06
N VAL A 61 5.22 3.14 -12.11
CA VAL A 61 4.95 1.85 -11.47
C VAL A 61 6.14 1.48 -10.60
N ILE A 62 5.85 1.05 -9.37
CA ILE A 62 6.81 0.49 -8.42
C ILE A 62 6.42 -0.97 -8.18
N VAL A 63 7.40 -1.86 -8.23
CA VAL A 63 7.24 -3.26 -7.87
C VAL A 63 8.18 -3.55 -6.70
N ALA A 64 7.60 -3.88 -5.54
CA ALA A 64 8.34 -4.31 -4.37
C ALA A 64 8.11 -5.81 -4.13
N VAL A 65 9.20 -6.57 -4.00
CA VAL A 65 9.16 -7.99 -3.69
C VAL A 65 9.72 -8.19 -2.29
N SER A 66 8.90 -8.74 -1.39
CA SER A 66 9.30 -9.06 -0.01
C SER A 66 9.12 -10.54 0.26
N GLY A 67 10.18 -11.19 0.78
CA GLY A 67 10.10 -12.53 1.34
C GLY A 67 9.43 -12.55 2.72
N PRO A 68 9.21 -13.74 3.29
CA PRO A 68 8.75 -13.88 4.67
C PRO A 68 9.61 -13.07 5.65
N SER A 69 8.95 -12.44 6.63
CA SER A 69 9.66 -11.71 7.68
C SER A 69 10.18 -12.67 8.74
N GLU A 70 11.48 -12.60 9.02
CA GLU A 70 12.20 -13.46 9.95
C GLU A 70 13.14 -12.62 10.83
N PRO A 71 13.42 -13.05 12.07
CA PRO A 71 14.40 -12.38 12.92
C PRO A 71 15.82 -12.59 12.36
N LEU A 72 16.63 -11.53 12.33
CA LEU A 72 18.02 -11.59 11.87
C LEU A 72 18.99 -10.79 12.74
N LEU A 73 20.26 -11.22 12.75
CA LEU A 73 21.34 -10.56 13.49
C LEU A 73 22.28 -9.82 12.51
N VAL A 74 22.28 -8.49 12.57
CA VAL A 74 23.20 -7.64 11.82
C VAL A 74 24.47 -7.42 12.63
N ARG A 75 25.64 -7.62 12.00
CA ARG A 75 26.94 -7.40 12.64
C ARG A 75 27.76 -6.36 11.88
N ARG A 76 28.27 -5.36 12.60
CA ARG A 76 29.19 -4.38 12.03
C ARG A 76 30.60 -4.95 12.03
N LYS A 77 31.21 -5.05 10.85
CA LYS A 77 32.64 -5.32 10.71
C LYS A 77 33.44 -4.04 10.85
N GLU A 78 34.44 -4.06 11.71
CA GLU A 78 35.41 -2.98 11.86
C GLU A 78 36.83 -3.56 11.75
N ARG A 79 37.77 -2.75 11.23
CA ARG A 79 39.16 -3.17 11.12
C ARG A 79 39.92 -2.80 12.39
N LYS A 80 40.25 -3.78 13.22
CA LYS A 80 41.06 -3.61 14.44
C LYS A 80 42.40 -4.30 14.23
N PHE A 81 43.51 -3.62 14.56
CA PHE A 81 44.87 -4.18 14.44
C PHE A 81 45.17 -4.84 13.08
N GLY A 82 44.64 -4.27 11.99
CA GLY A 82 44.87 -4.78 10.63
C GLY A 82 43.97 -5.94 10.17
N ILE A 83 43.12 -6.50 11.04
CA ILE A 83 42.16 -7.57 10.72
C ILE A 83 40.71 -7.10 10.85
N TRP A 84 39.80 -7.71 10.09
CA TRP A 84 38.36 -7.45 10.22
C TRP A 84 37.75 -8.27 11.35
N VAL A 85 37.08 -7.60 12.27
CA VAL A 85 36.36 -8.24 13.37
C VAL A 85 34.93 -7.71 13.43
N ASN A 86 33.99 -8.57 13.78
CA ASN A 86 32.63 -8.13 14.10
C ASN A 86 32.69 -7.46 15.49
N THR A 87 32.34 -6.17 15.58
CA THR A 87 32.40 -5.44 16.86
C THR A 87 31.02 -5.33 17.49
N ASP A 88 30.07 -4.79 16.73
CA ASP A 88 28.74 -4.44 17.21
C ASP A 88 27.74 -5.41 16.59
N THR A 89 26.72 -5.76 17.37
CA THR A 89 25.63 -6.64 16.92
C THR A 89 24.30 -5.96 17.22
N VAL A 90 23.39 -5.99 16.26
CA VAL A 90 22.00 -5.53 16.41
C VAL A 90 21.08 -6.67 16.00
N GLU A 91 20.10 -6.96 16.83
CA GLU A 91 19.01 -7.87 16.52
C GLU A 91 17.88 -7.08 15.86
N VAL A 92 17.36 -7.63 14.77
CA VAL A 92 16.21 -7.10 14.05
C VAL A 92 15.12 -8.16 14.17
N ASP A 93 14.07 -7.85 14.94
CA ASP A 93 13.01 -8.80 15.30
C ASP A 93 12.25 -9.31 14.07
N LEU A 94 12.03 -8.43 13.09
CA LEU A 94 11.29 -8.73 11.87
C LEU A 94 11.93 -7.98 10.69
N ALA A 95 12.55 -8.73 9.79
CA ALA A 95 13.03 -8.21 8.52
C ALA A 95 12.70 -9.20 7.39
N PRO A 96 12.36 -8.73 6.18
CA PRO A 96 12.14 -9.60 5.03
C PRO A 96 13.42 -10.41 4.72
N SER A 97 13.27 -11.72 4.52
CA SER A 97 14.37 -12.59 4.08
C SER A 97 14.89 -12.23 2.68
N PHE A 98 14.07 -11.55 1.89
CA PHE A 98 14.43 -10.96 0.61
C PHE A 98 13.68 -9.63 0.43
N TYR A 99 14.34 -8.62 -0.12
CA TYR A 99 13.72 -7.35 -0.46
C TYR A 99 14.34 -6.78 -1.73
N ALA A 100 13.50 -6.50 -2.74
CA ALA A 100 13.93 -5.87 -3.98
C ALA A 100 12.85 -4.91 -4.48
N ILE A 101 13.29 -3.79 -5.06
CA ILE A 101 12.42 -2.78 -5.63
C ILE A 101 12.83 -2.55 -7.09
N ALA A 102 11.84 -2.47 -7.97
CA ALA A 102 12.00 -2.02 -9.34
C ALA A 102 11.02 -0.87 -9.64
N THR A 103 11.50 0.15 -10.36
CA THR A 103 10.71 1.32 -10.73
C THR A 103 10.73 1.54 -12.23
N SER A 104 9.66 2.12 -12.78
CA SER A 104 9.56 2.45 -14.22
C SER A 104 10.36 3.68 -14.64
N ALA A 105 10.81 4.50 -13.69
CA ALA A 105 11.67 5.67 -13.87
C ALA A 105 12.61 5.82 -12.65
N PRO A 106 13.62 6.73 -12.66
CA PRO A 106 14.47 6.99 -11.50
C PRO A 106 13.67 7.30 -10.23
N TRP A 107 14.16 6.85 -9.07
CA TRP A 107 13.43 6.92 -7.79
C TRP A 107 12.86 8.30 -7.47
N ASP A 108 13.70 9.33 -7.65
CA ASP A 108 13.40 10.75 -7.43
C ASP A 108 12.34 11.33 -8.38
N GLN A 109 11.97 10.59 -9.42
CA GLN A 109 10.91 10.94 -10.39
C GLN A 109 9.63 10.12 -10.18
N VAL A 110 9.70 9.06 -9.37
CA VAL A 110 8.59 8.13 -9.14
C VAL A 110 7.94 8.36 -7.79
N VAL A 111 8.72 8.69 -6.76
CA VAL A 111 8.25 8.93 -5.39
C VAL A 111 8.76 10.28 -4.94
N THR A 112 7.88 11.13 -4.40
CA THR A 112 8.29 12.39 -3.77
C THR A 112 8.87 12.12 -2.38
N ASP A 113 9.76 12.98 -1.89
CA ASP A 113 10.32 12.86 -0.52
C ASP A 113 9.23 12.73 0.56
N THR A 114 8.07 13.36 0.36
CA THR A 114 6.94 13.28 1.29
C THR A 114 6.18 11.96 1.24
N GLU A 115 6.24 11.24 0.12
CA GLU A 115 5.61 9.93 -0.06
C GLU A 115 6.51 8.80 0.44
N ASP A 116 7.84 8.94 0.32
CA ASP A 116 8.82 7.97 0.83
C ASP A 116 8.82 7.86 2.37
N LEU A 117 8.39 8.92 3.06
CA LEU A 117 8.31 8.97 4.51
C LEU A 117 7.04 8.33 5.10
N ARG A 118 6.09 7.89 4.25
CA ARG A 118 4.81 7.32 4.67
C ARG A 118 4.79 5.81 4.54
#